data_AF-A0A2W6RCR6-F1
#
_entry.id   AF-A0A2W6RCR6-F1
#
_cell.length_a   1.000
_cell.length_b   1.000
_cell.length_c   1.000
_cell.angle_alpha   90.00
_cell.angle_beta   90.00
_cell.angle_gamma   90.00
#
_symmetry.space_group_name_H-M   'P 1'
#
loop_
_entity.id
_entity.type
_entity.pdbx_description
1 polymer ?
#
loop_
_entity_poly.entity_id
_entity_poly.type
_entity_poly.pdbx_seq_one_letter_code
_entity_poly.pdbx_strand_id
1 'polypeptide(L)'
;MSQHFLLSAKARSISVRDIARLGEEEAYAMFKSIRFAESDGEPKCPRCGIVAVYEYRARRLFKCQGCDKQFTVTSGTVFRSRKMSFADIMLAVVLFVNGVNGYAALRLSRDLGCSYKTAFVLHKKLSRVMASMQAETVLTGEVDIDGLYDGGSVRQENLVKDRKRDGRKQFNTKRHTIVTARERRIGGRSRAWVVPVEKDADPSIKRTVNPAAHVVTDESPAYSRYFMHFAEHSTVNHSVGLMVDGVHTNLVEAQHSRIRRATRGVYLRTSGNHAQRFADELSWRDDFRRLDNGQQFRMIMKRALDLRPDAELVGYWQKRPEWLRSINRRRGLRALTLKRKGRPTAPISAYSQAATA
;
A
#
# COMPACT_ATOMS: atom_id res chain seq x y z
N MET A 1 12.30 -32.44 -6.52
CA MET A 1 11.47 -31.21 -6.45
C MET A 1 12.40 -30.00 -6.49
N SER A 2 12.21 -29.06 -7.42
CA SER A 2 12.99 -27.82 -7.45
C SER A 2 12.68 -26.94 -6.23
N GLN A 3 13.70 -26.41 -5.56
CA GLN A 3 13.53 -25.52 -4.40
C GLN A 3 12.70 -24.28 -4.76
N HIS A 4 11.71 -23.92 -3.93
CA HIS A 4 10.94 -22.69 -4.12
C HIS A 4 11.84 -21.46 -3.96
N PHE A 5 11.76 -20.48 -4.87
CA PHE A 5 12.65 -19.30 -4.91
C PHE A 5 12.79 -18.59 -3.55
N LEU A 6 11.67 -18.31 -2.87
CA LEU A 6 11.68 -17.62 -1.57
C LEU A 6 12.39 -18.39 -0.44
N LEU A 7 12.63 -19.69 -0.62
CA LEU A 7 13.37 -20.52 0.33
C LEU A 7 14.86 -20.62 -0.02
N SER A 8 15.27 -20.10 -1.18
CA SER A 8 16.64 -20.15 -1.66
C SER A 8 17.54 -19.10 -1.00
N ALA A 9 18.86 -19.29 -1.07
CA ALA A 9 19.83 -18.26 -0.70
C ALA A 9 19.74 -17.03 -1.64
N LYS A 10 19.41 -17.26 -2.92
CA LYS A 10 19.29 -16.19 -3.93
C LYS A 10 18.23 -15.13 -3.57
N ALA A 11 17.18 -15.50 -2.83
CA ALA A 11 16.15 -14.56 -2.40
C ALA A 11 16.55 -13.67 -1.20
N ARG A 12 17.64 -13.99 -0.50
CA ARG A 12 18.06 -13.39 0.78
C ARG A 12 19.40 -12.66 0.63
N SER A 13 19.39 -11.56 -0.11
CA SER A 13 20.58 -10.76 -0.39
C SER A 13 20.87 -9.67 0.64
N ILE A 14 19.88 -9.31 1.47
CA ILE A 14 20.03 -8.35 2.56
C ILE A 14 19.40 -8.90 3.85
N SER A 15 20.01 -8.63 5.00
CA SER A 15 19.44 -9.03 6.30
C SER A 15 19.07 -7.81 7.16
N VAL A 16 18.06 -8.01 8.01
CA VAL A 16 17.68 -6.99 9.02
C VAL A 16 18.83 -6.72 9.98
N ARG A 17 19.64 -7.74 10.30
CA ARG A 17 20.78 -7.63 11.22
C ARG A 17 21.87 -6.72 10.66
N ASP A 18 22.17 -6.85 9.37
CA ASP A 18 23.20 -6.04 8.74
C ASP A 18 22.78 -4.56 8.72
N ILE A 19 21.52 -4.28 8.35
CA ILE A 19 20.99 -2.92 8.37
C ILE A 19 20.91 -2.35 9.80
N ALA A 20 20.54 -3.15 10.79
CA ALA A 20 20.45 -2.71 12.18
C ALA A 20 21.81 -2.36 12.81
N ARG A 21 22.91 -2.87 12.23
CA ARG A 21 24.29 -2.59 12.68
C ARG A 21 24.89 -1.35 12.02
N LEU A 22 24.24 -0.78 11.00
CA LEU A 22 24.77 0.38 10.30
C LEU A 22 24.85 1.59 11.23
N GLY A 23 26.01 2.23 11.24
CA GLY A 23 26.18 3.54 11.86
C GLY A 23 25.43 4.64 11.09
N GLU A 24 25.14 5.77 11.75
CA GLU A 24 24.43 6.89 11.11
C GLU A 24 25.21 7.49 9.92
N GLU A 25 26.55 7.44 9.93
CA GLU A 25 27.39 7.91 8.80
C GLU A 25 27.36 6.94 7.61
N GLU A 26 27.48 5.64 7.85
CA GLU A 26 27.35 4.62 6.80
C GLU A 26 25.95 4.67 6.18
N ALA A 27 24.94 4.87 7.04
CA ALA A 27 23.58 5.05 6.62
C ALA A 27 23.38 6.30 5.76
N TYR A 28 23.98 7.41 6.15
CA TYR A 28 23.97 8.63 5.35
C TYR A 28 24.67 8.44 3.98
N ALA A 29 25.83 7.78 3.96
CA ALA A 29 26.56 7.49 2.73
C ALA A 29 25.73 6.62 1.77
N MET A 30 25.02 5.61 2.28
CA MET A 30 24.11 4.79 1.48
C MET A 30 22.93 5.60 0.94
N PHE A 31 22.36 6.49 1.74
CA PHE A 31 21.32 7.42 1.27
C PHE A 31 21.83 8.31 0.13
N LYS A 32 23.05 8.84 0.26
CA LYS A 32 23.69 9.70 -0.74
C LYS A 32 23.95 8.93 -2.04
N SER A 33 24.52 7.74 -1.96
CA SER A 33 24.81 6.91 -3.14
C SER A 33 23.54 6.49 -3.88
N ILE A 34 22.47 6.13 -3.18
CA ILE A 34 21.20 5.79 -3.82
C ILE A 34 20.55 7.02 -4.46
N ARG A 35 20.54 8.17 -3.77
CA ARG A 35 19.90 9.40 -4.27
C ARG A 35 20.59 9.94 -5.52
N PHE A 36 21.92 9.85 -5.58
CA PHE A 36 22.74 10.43 -6.65
C PHE A 36 23.36 9.35 -7.55
N ALA A 37 22.73 8.18 -7.64
CA ALA A 37 23.23 7.08 -8.46
C ALA A 37 23.37 7.44 -9.96
N GLU A 38 22.57 8.39 -10.47
CA GLU A 38 22.66 8.86 -11.86
C GLU A 38 23.90 9.71 -12.16
N SER A 39 24.55 10.22 -11.11
CA SER A 39 25.75 11.06 -11.19
C SER A 39 26.90 10.42 -10.44
N ASP A 40 26.98 9.09 -10.42
CA ASP A 40 28.02 8.30 -9.75
C ASP A 40 28.26 8.68 -8.27
N GLY A 41 27.20 9.14 -7.59
CA GLY A 41 27.24 9.58 -6.19
C GLY A 41 27.49 11.07 -5.99
N GLU A 42 27.72 11.85 -7.05
CA GLU A 42 27.91 13.30 -6.99
C GLU A 42 26.59 14.04 -6.70
N PRO A 43 26.54 14.96 -5.72
CA PRO A 43 25.31 15.67 -5.37
C PRO A 43 24.72 16.48 -6.53
N LYS A 44 23.53 16.09 -6.99
CA LYS A 44 22.76 16.83 -8.01
C LYS A 44 21.71 17.73 -7.37
N CYS A 45 21.68 19.02 -7.75
CA CYS A 45 20.71 19.94 -7.21
C CYS A 45 19.27 19.55 -7.60
N PRO A 46 18.34 19.36 -6.64
CA PRO A 46 16.96 18.97 -6.95
C PRO A 46 16.13 20.10 -7.59
N ARG A 47 16.63 21.34 -7.63
CA ARG A 47 15.93 22.50 -8.19
C ARG A 47 16.31 22.79 -9.63
N CYS A 48 17.60 22.88 -9.93
CA CYS A 48 18.10 23.24 -11.26
C CYS A 48 18.85 22.11 -11.98
N GLY A 49 19.05 20.94 -11.34
CA GLY A 49 19.66 19.77 -11.97
C GLY A 49 21.18 19.81 -12.15
N ILE A 50 21.84 20.91 -11.79
CA ILE A 50 23.31 21.07 -11.91
C ILE A 50 24.04 20.24 -10.83
N VAL A 51 25.17 19.63 -11.20
CA VAL A 51 26.05 18.83 -10.33
C VAL A 51 27.13 19.65 -9.62
N ALA A 52 27.40 20.87 -10.10
CA ALA A 52 28.28 21.83 -9.46
C ALA A 52 27.70 22.28 -8.10
N VAL A 53 28.10 21.58 -7.04
CA VAL A 53 27.53 21.65 -5.70
C VAL A 53 28.64 21.60 -4.65
N TYR A 54 28.61 22.51 -3.68
CA TYR A 54 29.48 22.49 -2.51
C TYR A 54 28.85 21.67 -1.39
N GLU A 55 29.65 20.82 -0.71
CA GLU A 55 29.20 20.00 0.42
C GLU A 55 29.78 20.50 1.75
N TYR A 56 28.89 20.91 2.65
CA TYR A 56 29.20 21.17 4.05
C TYR A 56 29.08 19.88 4.87
N ARG A 57 30.16 19.09 4.91
CA ARG A 57 30.21 17.76 5.55
C ARG A 57 29.66 17.77 6.98
N ALA A 58 30.12 18.70 7.82
CA ALA A 58 29.71 18.80 9.24
C ALA A 58 28.20 19.00 9.45
N ARG A 59 27.49 19.60 8.46
CA ARG A 59 26.05 19.86 8.55
C ARG A 59 25.21 18.95 7.65
N ARG A 60 25.86 18.03 6.91
CA ARG A 60 25.23 17.17 5.89
C ARG A 60 24.35 17.96 4.91
N LEU A 61 24.88 19.11 4.47
CA LEU A 61 24.19 20.12 3.69
C LEU A 61 24.95 20.39 2.40
N PHE A 62 24.22 20.58 1.31
CA PHE A 62 24.74 20.93 0.01
C PHE A 62 24.32 22.35 -0.36
N LYS A 63 25.18 23.11 -1.05
CA LYS A 63 24.83 24.39 -1.68
C LYS A 63 25.10 24.31 -3.18
N CYS A 64 24.04 24.53 -3.97
CA CYS A 64 24.17 24.56 -5.42
C CYS A 64 24.84 25.84 -5.89
N GLN A 65 25.80 25.74 -6.82
CA GLN A 65 26.46 26.89 -7.43
C GLN A 65 25.57 27.65 -8.41
N GLY A 66 24.66 26.95 -9.12
CA GLY A 66 23.82 27.58 -10.14
C GLY A 66 22.60 28.33 -9.62
N CYS A 67 22.08 27.99 -8.44
CA CYS A 67 20.86 28.64 -7.91
C CYS A 67 20.98 29.10 -6.45
N ASP A 68 22.17 28.99 -5.85
CA ASP A 68 22.51 29.31 -4.46
C ASP A 68 21.67 28.63 -3.37
N LYS A 69 20.73 27.76 -3.75
CA LYS A 69 19.86 27.07 -2.79
C LYS A 69 20.62 25.95 -2.09
N GLN A 70 20.36 25.87 -0.79
CA GLN A 70 20.83 24.80 0.06
C GLN A 70 19.84 23.63 0.06
N PHE A 71 20.36 22.41 0.12
CA PHE A 71 19.55 21.20 0.17
C PHE A 71 20.27 20.07 0.92
N THR A 72 19.53 19.07 1.38
CA THR A 72 20.08 17.84 1.98
C THR A 72 19.79 16.65 1.06
N VAL A 73 20.33 15.47 1.39
CA VAL A 73 20.04 14.23 0.64
C VAL A 73 18.53 13.93 0.58
N THR A 74 17.75 14.36 1.56
CA THR A 74 16.30 14.12 1.62
C THR A 74 15.46 15.30 1.14
N SER A 75 16.07 16.40 0.68
CA SER A 75 15.35 17.53 0.12
C SER A 75 14.54 17.12 -1.11
N GLY A 76 13.24 17.46 -1.13
CA GLY A 76 12.35 17.14 -2.24
C GLY A 76 11.90 15.68 -2.30
N THR A 77 12.25 14.85 -1.30
CA THR A 77 11.95 13.41 -1.28
C THR A 77 10.80 13.05 -0.34
N VAL A 78 10.38 11.78 -0.32
CA VAL A 78 9.42 11.24 0.66
C VAL A 78 9.90 11.43 2.11
N PHE A 79 11.21 11.44 2.33
CA PHE A 79 11.84 11.60 3.64
C PHE A 79 12.18 13.06 3.97
N ARG A 80 11.66 14.04 3.22
CA ARG A 80 11.83 15.46 3.53
C ARG A 80 11.43 15.77 4.97
N SER A 81 12.25 16.59 5.63
CA SER A 81 12.05 17.01 7.03
C SER A 81 11.97 15.84 8.01
N ARG A 82 12.76 14.78 7.77
CA ARG A 82 12.89 13.66 8.70
C ARG A 82 13.41 14.14 10.06
N LYS A 83 12.90 13.53 11.12
CA LYS A 83 13.46 13.60 12.49
C LYS A 83 14.13 12.28 12.90
N MET A 84 13.63 11.17 12.36
CA MET A 84 14.19 9.83 12.50
C MET A 84 15.56 9.77 11.81
N SER A 85 16.51 8.99 12.37
CA SER A 85 17.87 8.80 11.86
C SER A 85 17.87 8.16 10.45
N PHE A 86 18.99 8.22 9.72
CA PHE A 86 19.09 7.51 8.44
C PHE A 86 19.06 6.00 8.65
N ALA A 87 19.75 5.50 9.69
CA ALA A 87 19.78 4.09 10.04
C ALA A 87 18.38 3.53 10.31
N ASP A 88 17.58 4.21 11.15
CA ASP A 88 16.21 3.80 11.47
C ASP A 88 15.29 3.79 10.24
N ILE A 89 15.47 4.73 9.30
CA ILE A 89 14.67 4.74 8.08
C ILE A 89 15.01 3.52 7.21
N MET A 90 16.28 3.18 7.06
CA MET A 90 16.65 1.96 6.32
C MET A 90 16.17 0.70 7.02
N LEU A 91 16.25 0.66 8.35
CA LEU A 91 15.70 -0.44 9.13
C LEU A 91 14.19 -0.58 8.89
N ALA A 92 13.47 0.54 8.85
CA ALA A 92 12.06 0.55 8.52
C ALA A 92 11.78 0.04 7.10
N VAL A 93 12.60 0.42 6.11
CA VAL A 93 12.43 -0.02 4.72
C VAL A 93 12.70 -1.53 4.59
N VAL A 94 13.77 -2.06 5.19
CA VAL A 94 14.07 -3.50 5.09
C VAL A 94 13.01 -4.34 5.81
N LEU A 95 12.51 -3.90 6.97
CA LEU A 95 11.39 -4.55 7.66
C LEU A 95 10.12 -4.54 6.78
N PHE A 96 9.83 -3.38 6.18
CA PHE A 96 8.66 -3.21 5.32
C PHE A 96 8.73 -4.08 4.06
N VAL A 97 9.89 -4.20 3.42
CA VAL A 97 10.13 -5.07 2.25
C VAL A 97 9.98 -6.54 2.62
N ASN A 98 10.60 -6.96 3.73
CA ASN A 98 10.59 -8.36 4.16
C ASN A 98 9.18 -8.87 4.52
N GLY A 99 8.21 -7.99 4.79
CA GLY A 99 6.80 -8.34 4.95
C GLY A 99 6.15 -8.77 3.63
N VAL A 100 6.29 -10.04 3.22
CA VAL A 100 5.80 -10.54 1.91
C VAL A 100 4.31 -10.28 1.67
N ASN A 101 3.46 -10.45 2.69
CA ASN A 101 2.02 -10.14 2.63
C ASN A 101 1.67 -8.77 3.22
N GLY A 102 2.67 -7.93 3.49
CA GLY A 102 2.53 -6.65 4.17
C GLY A 102 3.23 -6.58 5.54
N TYR A 103 3.30 -5.35 6.06
CA TYR A 103 3.90 -5.07 7.37
C TYR A 103 3.06 -4.06 8.16
N ALA A 104 2.29 -4.53 9.14
CA ALA A 104 1.39 -3.65 9.89
C ALA A 104 2.14 -2.50 10.59
N ALA A 105 1.58 -1.28 10.54
CA ALA A 105 2.19 -0.10 11.16
C ALA A 105 2.41 -0.25 12.68
N LEU A 106 1.53 -0.99 13.36
CA LEU A 106 1.69 -1.30 14.79
C LEU A 106 2.91 -2.19 15.04
N ARG A 107 3.16 -3.17 14.16
CA ARG A 107 4.35 -4.01 14.24
C ARG A 107 5.60 -3.16 14.00
N LEU A 108 5.61 -2.35 12.93
CA LEU A 108 6.70 -1.42 12.63
C LEU A 108 7.03 -0.47 13.79
N SER A 109 6.02 0.00 14.50
CA SER A 109 6.17 0.84 15.70
C SER A 109 6.94 0.12 16.82
N ARG A 110 6.64 -1.17 17.04
CA ARG A 110 7.30 -1.99 18.08
C ARG A 110 8.73 -2.32 17.70
N ASP A 111 8.98 -2.72 16.46
CA ASP A 111 10.34 -3.12 16.04
C ASP A 111 11.30 -1.93 15.99
N LEU A 112 10.80 -0.74 15.62
CA LEU A 112 11.60 0.50 15.61
C LEU A 112 11.64 1.20 16.97
N GLY A 113 10.87 0.75 17.97
CA GLY A 113 10.77 1.44 19.26
C GLY A 113 10.25 2.88 19.16
N CYS A 114 9.43 3.20 18.16
CA CYS A 114 8.92 4.55 17.92
C CYS A 114 7.41 4.66 18.12
N SER A 115 6.88 5.89 18.24
CA SER A 115 5.44 6.08 18.39
C SER A 115 4.64 5.51 17.21
N TYR A 116 3.44 4.98 17.47
CA TYR A 116 2.56 4.47 16.41
C TYR A 116 2.28 5.52 15.32
N LYS A 117 2.14 6.79 15.71
CA LYS A 117 1.91 7.90 14.77
C LYS A 117 3.05 8.04 13.76
N THR A 118 4.29 7.88 14.23
CA THR A 118 5.50 7.92 13.38
C THR A 118 5.51 6.73 12.43
N ALA A 119 5.35 5.51 12.96
CA ALA A 119 5.34 4.29 12.17
C ALA A 119 4.21 4.27 11.13
N PHE A 120 3.02 4.77 11.47
CA PHE A 120 1.90 4.89 10.53
C PHE A 120 2.22 5.79 9.34
N VAL A 121 2.77 6.98 9.58
CA VAL A 121 3.12 7.91 8.49
C VAL A 121 4.24 7.33 7.64
N LEU A 122 5.25 6.71 8.26
CA LEU A 122 6.35 6.07 7.55
C LEU A 122 5.86 4.91 6.68
N HIS A 123 5.00 4.05 7.22
CA HIS A 123 4.34 3.00 6.45
C HIS A 123 3.58 3.59 5.26
N LYS A 124 2.72 4.60 5.46
CA LYS A 124 1.93 5.17 4.35
C LYS A 124 2.81 5.82 3.29
N LYS A 125 3.95 6.41 3.69
CA LYS A 125 4.98 6.91 2.79
C LYS A 125 5.56 5.78 1.93
N LEU A 126 5.92 4.65 2.52
CA LEU A 126 6.45 3.49 1.79
C LEU A 126 5.39 2.82 0.90
N SER A 127 4.15 2.67 1.37
CA SER A 127 3.04 2.18 0.53
C SER A 127 2.80 3.11 -0.67
N ARG A 128 2.95 4.43 -0.49
CA ARG A 128 2.85 5.39 -1.61
C ARG A 128 3.98 5.20 -2.62
N VAL A 129 5.19 4.89 -2.16
CA VAL A 129 6.32 4.61 -3.05
C VAL A 129 6.00 3.41 -3.93
N MET A 130 5.47 2.33 -3.36
CA MET A 130 4.94 1.17 -4.12
C MET A 130 3.84 1.58 -5.11
N ALA A 131 2.86 2.35 -4.64
CA ALA A 131 1.76 2.83 -5.49
C ALA A 131 2.24 3.71 -6.65
N SER A 132 3.28 4.51 -6.45
CA SER A 132 3.84 5.35 -7.51
C SER A 132 4.54 4.56 -8.61
N MET A 133 5.10 3.37 -8.31
CA MET A 133 5.66 2.47 -9.33
C MET A 133 4.56 1.70 -10.04
N GLN A 134 3.51 1.34 -9.31
CA GLN A 134 2.32 0.71 -9.88
C GLN A 134 1.63 1.66 -10.87
N ALA A 135 1.46 2.94 -10.53
CA ALA A 135 0.82 3.93 -11.40
C ALA A 135 1.50 4.12 -12.78
N GLU A 136 2.78 3.78 -12.91
CA GLU A 136 3.56 3.89 -14.18
C GLU A 136 3.46 2.63 -15.07
N THR A 137 2.80 1.57 -14.59
CA THR A 137 2.71 0.30 -15.31
C THR A 137 1.64 0.37 -16.41
N VAL A 138 2.05 0.02 -17.63
CA VAL A 138 1.16 -0.32 -18.76
C VAL A 138 1.18 -1.83 -18.93
N LEU A 139 0.02 -2.46 -19.06
CA LEU A 139 -0.11 -3.92 -19.17
C LEU A 139 -0.14 -4.34 -20.65
N THR A 140 0.60 -5.40 -20.97
CA THR A 140 0.82 -5.84 -22.36
C THR A 140 0.79 -7.37 -22.48
N GLY A 141 0.65 -7.87 -23.71
CA GLY A 141 0.58 -9.30 -23.99
C GLY A 141 -0.78 -9.88 -23.58
N GLU A 142 -0.77 -11.01 -22.90
CA GLU A 142 -1.97 -11.63 -22.35
C GLU A 142 -2.25 -11.09 -20.95
N VAL A 143 -3.47 -10.61 -20.67
CA VAL A 143 -3.84 -9.92 -19.44
C VAL A 143 -5.13 -10.50 -18.86
N ASP A 144 -5.03 -11.08 -17.66
CA ASP A 144 -6.16 -11.60 -16.88
C ASP A 144 -6.80 -10.47 -16.09
N ILE A 145 -8.13 -10.35 -16.13
CA ILE A 145 -8.89 -9.36 -15.36
C ILE A 145 -9.97 -10.05 -14.54
N ASP A 146 -10.02 -9.76 -13.24
CA ASP A 146 -11.01 -10.31 -12.33
C ASP A 146 -11.33 -9.36 -11.15
N GLY A 147 -12.52 -9.50 -10.58
CA GLY A 147 -13.07 -8.72 -9.47
C GLY A 147 -13.05 -9.46 -8.13
N LEU A 148 -12.35 -8.89 -7.14
CA LEU A 148 -12.40 -9.36 -5.75
C LEU A 148 -13.31 -8.48 -4.90
N TYR A 149 -14.43 -9.03 -4.45
CA TYR A 149 -15.24 -8.39 -3.40
C TYR A 149 -14.51 -8.42 -2.05
N ASP A 150 -14.15 -7.24 -1.52
CA ASP A 150 -13.52 -7.06 -0.22
C ASP A 150 -14.37 -6.21 0.74
N GLY A 151 -14.28 -6.56 2.02
CA GLY A 151 -15.03 -5.91 3.10
C GLY A 151 -16.50 -6.34 3.22
N GLY A 152 -17.16 -5.81 4.25
CA GLY A 152 -18.59 -6.02 4.50
C GLY A 152 -19.00 -7.48 4.67
N SER A 153 -18.87 -8.02 5.89
CA SER A 153 -19.78 -9.09 6.31
C SER A 153 -21.05 -8.42 6.82
N VAL A 154 -22.21 -8.80 6.26
CA VAL A 154 -23.48 -8.47 6.90
C VAL A 154 -23.55 -9.36 8.13
N ARG A 155 -23.45 -8.76 9.32
CA ARG A 155 -23.62 -9.50 10.58
C ARG A 155 -25.02 -10.09 10.54
N GLN A 156 -25.10 -11.41 10.64
CA GLN A 156 -26.38 -12.10 10.76
C GLN A 156 -26.97 -11.81 12.13
N GLU A 157 -28.30 -11.82 12.21
CA GLU A 157 -28.98 -11.83 13.49
C GLU A 157 -28.55 -13.06 14.30
N ASN A 158 -28.42 -12.87 15.62
CA ASN A 158 -27.86 -13.88 16.51
C ASN A 158 -28.71 -15.16 16.47
N LEU A 159 -30.04 -15.03 16.52
CA LEU A 159 -30.98 -16.14 16.48
C LEU A 159 -31.27 -16.58 15.04
N VAL A 160 -31.26 -17.89 14.81
CA VAL A 160 -31.46 -18.49 13.47
C VAL A 160 -32.78 -18.05 12.83
N LYS A 161 -33.86 -17.95 13.61
CA LYS A 161 -35.19 -17.51 13.15
C LYS A 161 -35.22 -16.07 12.63
N ASP A 162 -34.33 -15.21 13.11
CA ASP A 162 -34.27 -13.80 12.75
C ASP A 162 -33.29 -13.55 11.59
N ARG A 163 -32.56 -14.59 11.17
CA ARG A 163 -31.64 -14.51 10.02
C ARG A 163 -32.45 -14.42 8.74
N LYS A 164 -32.46 -13.25 8.12
CA LYS A 164 -32.98 -13.08 6.76
C LYS A 164 -32.21 -14.00 5.79
N ARG A 165 -32.92 -14.91 5.13
CA ARG A 165 -32.36 -15.98 4.27
C ARG A 165 -31.55 -15.42 3.10
N ASP A 166 -31.93 -14.22 2.60
CA ASP A 166 -31.49 -13.72 1.29
C ASP A 166 -30.75 -12.36 1.26
N GLY A 167 -30.47 -11.74 2.41
CA GLY A 167 -29.83 -10.41 2.46
C GLY A 167 -28.33 -10.37 2.13
N ARG A 168 -27.73 -11.47 1.63
CA ARG A 168 -26.26 -11.67 1.61
C ARG A 168 -25.53 -10.90 0.49
N LYS A 169 -26.24 -10.46 -0.55
CA LYS A 169 -25.63 -9.83 -1.74
C LYS A 169 -26.17 -8.43 -2.06
N GLN A 170 -27.42 -8.10 -1.76
CA GLN A 170 -28.10 -6.99 -2.45
C GLN A 170 -27.88 -5.58 -1.88
N PHE A 171 -27.46 -5.39 -0.62
CA PHE A 171 -27.33 -4.03 -0.04
C PHE A 171 -26.15 -3.88 0.92
N ASN A 172 -24.99 -4.45 0.58
CA ASN A 172 -23.79 -4.15 1.35
C ASN A 172 -23.08 -2.90 0.83
N THR A 173 -23.58 -1.73 1.21
CA THR A 173 -22.95 -0.43 0.92
C THR A 173 -21.53 -0.27 1.51
N LYS A 174 -21.07 -1.23 2.32
CA LYS A 174 -19.71 -1.27 2.88
C LYS A 174 -18.75 -2.18 2.10
N ARG A 175 -19.24 -2.92 1.11
CA ARG A 175 -18.40 -3.70 0.19
C ARG A 175 -17.80 -2.77 -0.86
N HIS A 176 -16.56 -3.05 -1.20
CA HIS A 176 -15.91 -2.51 -2.37
C HIS A 176 -15.36 -3.69 -3.17
N THR A 177 -15.12 -3.45 -4.44
CA THR A 177 -14.54 -4.42 -5.35
C THR A 177 -13.12 -3.98 -5.67
N ILE A 178 -12.18 -4.90 -5.54
CA ILE A 178 -10.81 -4.74 -6.01
C ILE A 178 -10.76 -5.42 -7.37
N VAL A 179 -10.85 -4.65 -8.44
CA VAL A 179 -10.66 -5.16 -9.79
C VAL A 179 -9.17 -5.17 -10.07
N THR A 180 -8.63 -6.31 -10.49
CA THR A 180 -7.21 -6.46 -10.79
C THR A 180 -7.04 -6.90 -12.24
N ALA A 181 -6.15 -6.23 -12.97
CA ALA A 181 -5.63 -6.67 -14.25
C ALA A 181 -4.18 -7.13 -14.07
N ARG A 182 -3.82 -8.29 -14.65
CA ARG A 182 -2.52 -8.93 -14.45
C ARG A 182 -2.00 -9.58 -15.73
N GLU A 183 -0.75 -9.30 -16.08
CA GLU A 183 -0.11 -9.98 -17.22
C GLU A 183 0.11 -11.48 -16.93
N ARG A 184 -0.28 -12.34 -17.88
CA ARG A 184 -0.16 -13.79 -17.81
C ARG A 184 1.25 -14.27 -18.17
N ARG A 185 2.22 -13.88 -17.35
CA ARG A 185 3.61 -14.34 -17.47
C ARG A 185 4.32 -14.38 -16.13
N ILE A 186 5.44 -15.10 -16.10
CA ILE A 186 6.35 -15.10 -14.95
C ILE A 186 6.88 -13.69 -14.71
N GLY A 187 6.65 -13.16 -13.50
CA GLY A 187 7.03 -11.77 -13.17
C GLY A 187 6.15 -10.72 -13.86
N GLY A 188 5.01 -11.13 -14.41
CA GLY A 188 4.03 -10.25 -15.02
C GLY A 188 3.56 -9.17 -14.06
N ARG A 189 3.41 -7.97 -14.60
CA ARG A 189 2.97 -6.79 -13.86
C ARG A 189 1.47 -6.85 -13.60
N SER A 190 1.00 -6.12 -12.58
CA SER A 190 -0.43 -6.01 -12.31
C SER A 190 -0.84 -4.57 -12.00
N ARG A 191 -2.14 -4.30 -12.07
CA ARG A 191 -2.78 -3.06 -11.61
C ARG A 191 -4.09 -3.41 -10.94
N ALA A 192 -4.36 -2.77 -9.81
CA ALA A 192 -5.58 -2.98 -9.05
C ALA A 192 -6.30 -1.65 -8.80
N TRP A 193 -7.63 -1.68 -8.88
CA TRP A 193 -8.49 -0.53 -8.67
C TRP A 193 -9.56 -0.88 -7.64
N VAL A 194 -9.67 -0.04 -6.62
CA VAL A 194 -10.74 -0.14 -5.62
C VAL A 194 -11.91 0.69 -6.08
N VAL A 195 -13.00 0.01 -6.43
CA VAL A 195 -14.21 0.59 -7.00
C VAL A 195 -15.46 0.13 -6.25
N PRO A 196 -16.57 0.90 -6.27
CA PRO A 196 -17.85 0.45 -5.73
C PRO A 196 -18.36 -0.81 -6.43
N VAL A 197 -18.39 -0.81 -7.77
CA VAL A 197 -18.78 -1.95 -8.61
C VAL A 197 -17.75 -2.20 -9.70
N GLU A 198 -17.63 -3.45 -10.18
CA GLU A 198 -16.62 -3.85 -11.18
C GLU A 198 -16.60 -2.97 -12.42
N LYS A 199 -17.78 -2.61 -12.94
CA LYS A 199 -17.93 -1.74 -14.13
C LYS A 199 -17.22 -0.39 -14.00
N ASP A 200 -17.10 0.15 -12.79
CA ASP A 200 -16.47 1.46 -12.57
C ASP A 200 -14.94 1.44 -12.81
N ALA A 201 -14.32 0.25 -12.88
CA ALA A 201 -12.90 0.12 -13.22
C ALA A 201 -12.63 0.26 -14.73
N ASP A 202 -13.66 0.15 -15.59
CA ASP A 202 -13.54 0.11 -17.04
C ASP A 202 -12.70 1.25 -17.66
N PRO A 203 -12.93 2.54 -17.30
CA PRO A 203 -12.12 3.62 -17.86
C PRO A 203 -10.64 3.52 -17.49
N SER A 204 -10.34 2.99 -16.30
CA SER A 204 -8.96 2.83 -15.84
C SER A 204 -8.29 1.66 -16.53
N ILE A 205 -9.00 0.55 -16.73
CA ILE A 205 -8.51 -0.63 -17.47
C ILE A 205 -8.15 -0.23 -18.90
N LYS A 206 -9.05 0.43 -19.62
CA LYS A 206 -8.83 0.86 -21.02
C LYS A 206 -7.67 1.83 -21.18
N ARG A 207 -7.37 2.63 -20.15
CA ARG A 207 -6.22 3.55 -20.16
C ARG A 207 -4.88 2.84 -19.88
N THR A 208 -4.93 1.73 -19.17
CA THR A 208 -3.75 1.07 -18.61
C THR A 208 -3.34 -0.18 -19.38
N VAL A 209 -4.30 -0.90 -19.95
CA VAL A 209 -4.05 -2.09 -20.78
C VAL A 209 -3.83 -1.63 -22.21
N ASN A 210 -2.76 -2.12 -22.85
CA ASN A 210 -2.48 -1.83 -24.24
C ASN A 210 -3.62 -2.38 -25.14
N PRO A 211 -4.18 -1.60 -26.08
CA PRO A 211 -5.18 -2.08 -27.03
C PRO A 211 -4.76 -3.32 -27.84
N ALA A 212 -3.46 -3.54 -28.04
CA ALA A 212 -2.93 -4.74 -28.71
C ALA A 212 -2.87 -5.99 -27.81
N ALA A 213 -3.32 -5.90 -26.55
CA ALA A 213 -3.31 -7.03 -25.61
C ALA A 213 -4.42 -8.05 -25.92
N HIS A 214 -4.16 -9.30 -25.56
CA HIS A 214 -5.18 -10.33 -25.42
C HIS A 214 -5.71 -10.28 -23.99
N VAL A 215 -6.98 -9.91 -23.83
CA VAL A 215 -7.60 -9.78 -22.52
C VAL A 215 -8.44 -11.01 -22.21
N VAL A 216 -8.26 -11.57 -21.02
CA VAL A 216 -9.06 -12.69 -20.53
C VAL A 216 -9.81 -12.29 -19.27
N THR A 217 -11.13 -12.46 -19.27
CA THR A 217 -12.00 -12.11 -18.14
C THR A 217 -12.88 -13.30 -17.73
N ASP A 218 -13.60 -13.16 -16.63
CA ASP A 218 -14.76 -14.01 -16.36
C ASP A 218 -15.97 -13.59 -17.25
N GLU A 219 -17.13 -14.21 -17.01
CA GLU A 219 -18.38 -13.92 -17.71
C GLU A 219 -19.14 -12.69 -17.14
N SER A 220 -18.47 -11.84 -16.34
CA SER A 220 -19.11 -10.64 -15.81
C SER A 220 -19.57 -9.72 -16.95
N PRO A 221 -20.86 -9.28 -16.97
CA PRO A 221 -21.35 -8.35 -17.98
C PRO A 221 -20.57 -7.03 -18.03
N ALA A 222 -19.82 -6.71 -16.97
CA ALA A 222 -18.93 -5.55 -16.90
C ALA A 222 -17.88 -5.54 -18.03
N TYR A 223 -17.46 -6.70 -18.52
CA TYR A 223 -16.38 -6.84 -19.51
C TYR A 223 -16.89 -7.17 -20.93
N SER A 224 -18.21 -7.28 -21.11
CA SER A 224 -18.84 -7.71 -22.37
C SER A 224 -18.44 -6.93 -23.63
N ARG A 225 -17.96 -5.69 -23.50
CA ARG A 225 -17.56 -4.84 -24.64
C ARG A 225 -16.06 -4.80 -24.91
N TYR A 226 -15.28 -5.66 -24.26
CA TYR A 226 -13.81 -5.60 -24.35
C TYR A 226 -13.30 -6.00 -25.74
N PHE A 227 -14.03 -6.86 -26.45
CA PHE A 227 -13.80 -7.16 -27.86
C PHE A 227 -13.81 -5.93 -28.80
N MET A 228 -14.41 -4.80 -28.39
CA MET A 228 -14.39 -3.56 -29.19
C MET A 228 -13.15 -2.70 -28.94
N HIS A 229 -12.37 -2.98 -27.89
CA HIS A 229 -11.29 -2.11 -27.41
C HIS A 229 -9.92 -2.77 -27.42
N PHE A 230 -9.88 -4.09 -27.34
CA PHE A 230 -8.65 -4.89 -27.33
C PHE A 230 -8.58 -5.78 -28.56
N ALA A 231 -7.36 -6.13 -28.98
CA ALA A 231 -7.12 -6.96 -30.16
C ALA A 231 -7.82 -8.32 -30.05
N GLU A 232 -7.80 -8.92 -28.86
CA GLU A 232 -8.49 -10.17 -28.57
C GLU A 232 -9.12 -10.12 -27.17
N HIS A 233 -10.31 -10.71 -27.04
CA HIS A 233 -11.01 -10.86 -25.76
C HIS A 233 -11.56 -12.28 -25.63
N SER A 234 -11.17 -12.97 -24.57
CA SER A 234 -11.69 -14.30 -24.22
C SER A 234 -12.35 -14.26 -22.84
N THR A 235 -13.37 -15.09 -22.66
CA THR A 235 -14.10 -15.21 -21.39
C THR A 235 -14.05 -16.64 -20.90
N VAL A 236 -13.78 -16.85 -19.61
CA VAL A 236 -13.85 -18.19 -18.99
C VAL A 236 -15.16 -18.36 -18.23
N ASN A 237 -15.89 -19.44 -18.53
CA ASN A 237 -17.09 -19.85 -17.82
C ASN A 237 -16.74 -20.77 -16.65
N HIS A 238 -16.64 -20.20 -15.45
CA HIS A 238 -16.34 -20.94 -14.22
C HIS A 238 -17.41 -21.97 -13.80
N SER A 239 -18.62 -21.92 -14.38
CA SER A 239 -19.65 -22.95 -14.16
C SER A 239 -19.40 -24.22 -14.97
N VAL A 240 -18.68 -24.12 -16.08
CA VAL A 240 -18.29 -25.25 -16.94
C VAL A 240 -16.95 -25.82 -16.49
N GLY A 241 -15.97 -24.96 -16.16
CA GLY A 241 -14.67 -25.38 -15.68
C GLY A 241 -13.77 -24.21 -15.29
N LEU A 242 -12.73 -24.48 -14.48
CA LEU A 242 -11.72 -23.48 -14.09
C LEU A 242 -10.74 -23.13 -15.22
N MET A 243 -10.70 -23.97 -16.26
CA MET A 243 -9.96 -23.78 -17.49
C MET A 243 -10.75 -24.45 -18.61
N VAL A 244 -11.10 -23.69 -19.64
CA VAL A 244 -11.83 -24.20 -20.80
C VAL A 244 -11.03 -23.80 -22.04
N ASP A 245 -10.62 -24.78 -22.85
CA ASP A 245 -9.86 -24.57 -24.08
C ASP A 245 -8.60 -23.69 -23.94
N GLY A 246 -7.89 -23.80 -22.82
CA GLY A 246 -6.70 -22.97 -22.56
C GLY A 246 -6.96 -21.64 -21.86
N VAL A 247 -8.22 -21.19 -21.80
CA VAL A 247 -8.62 -19.90 -21.23
C VAL A 247 -8.89 -20.02 -19.72
N HIS A 248 -8.24 -19.18 -18.91
CA HIS A 248 -8.42 -19.14 -17.46
C HIS A 248 -7.97 -17.79 -16.86
N THR A 249 -8.33 -17.49 -15.61
CA THR A 249 -7.89 -16.28 -14.86
C THR A 249 -7.01 -16.62 -13.64
N ASN A 250 -6.38 -17.81 -13.64
CA ASN A 250 -5.68 -18.38 -12.48
C ASN A 250 -4.65 -17.45 -11.81
N LEU A 251 -3.91 -16.63 -12.57
CA LEU A 251 -2.86 -15.79 -11.98
C LEU A 251 -3.41 -14.57 -11.25
N VAL A 252 -4.54 -14.01 -11.72
CA VAL A 252 -5.23 -12.93 -11.00
C VAL A 252 -5.97 -13.47 -9.78
N GLU A 253 -6.58 -14.66 -9.86
CA GLU A 253 -7.18 -15.34 -8.70
C GLU A 253 -6.16 -15.68 -7.61
N ALA A 254 -4.97 -16.13 -8.01
CA ALA A 254 -3.85 -16.37 -7.09
C ALA A 254 -3.40 -15.07 -6.39
N GLN A 255 -3.43 -13.93 -7.09
CA GLN A 255 -3.16 -12.62 -6.51
C GLN A 255 -4.25 -12.22 -5.51
N HIS A 256 -5.53 -12.38 -5.86
CA HIS A 256 -6.65 -12.13 -4.96
C HIS A 256 -6.58 -12.99 -3.69
N SER A 257 -6.13 -14.24 -3.82
CA SER A 257 -5.90 -15.12 -2.68
C SER A 257 -4.86 -14.56 -1.70
N ARG A 258 -3.80 -13.92 -2.21
CA ARG A 258 -2.81 -13.21 -1.38
C ARG A 258 -3.39 -11.95 -0.76
N ILE A 259 -4.18 -11.18 -1.52
CA ILE A 259 -4.89 -10.01 -0.99
C ILE A 259 -5.78 -10.40 0.19
N ARG A 260 -6.60 -11.44 0.06
CA ARG A 260 -7.45 -11.95 1.15
C ARG A 260 -6.65 -12.35 2.39
N ARG A 261 -5.49 -13.02 2.22
CA ARG A 261 -4.61 -13.40 3.34
C ARG A 261 -4.02 -12.18 4.04
N ALA A 262 -3.57 -11.18 3.29
CA ALA A 262 -3.07 -9.93 3.84
C ALA A 262 -4.17 -9.16 4.60
N THR A 263 -5.37 -9.05 4.01
CA THR A 263 -6.53 -8.43 4.65
C THR A 263 -6.89 -9.11 5.96
N ARG A 264 -6.96 -10.46 5.98
CA ARG A 264 -7.38 -11.22 7.16
C ARG A 264 -6.28 -11.39 8.22
N GLY A 265 -5.01 -11.37 7.83
CA GLY A 265 -3.90 -11.73 8.73
C GLY A 265 -3.00 -10.57 9.13
N VAL A 266 -2.80 -9.56 8.28
CA VAL A 266 -1.84 -8.48 8.51
C VAL A 266 -2.54 -7.17 8.84
N TYR A 267 -3.47 -6.75 7.99
CA TYR A 267 -4.05 -5.40 8.09
C TYR A 267 -5.38 -5.38 8.85
N LEU A 268 -6.14 -6.48 8.84
CA LEU A 268 -7.46 -6.68 9.46
C LEU A 268 -8.58 -5.77 8.93
N ARG A 269 -8.24 -4.55 8.50
CA ARG A 269 -9.15 -3.55 7.92
C ARG A 269 -8.45 -2.78 6.81
N THR A 270 -8.94 -2.98 5.59
CA THR A 270 -8.37 -2.46 4.34
C THR A 270 -9.27 -1.44 3.66
N SER A 271 -10.45 -1.17 4.22
CA SER A 271 -11.46 -0.27 3.65
C SER A 271 -11.24 1.22 3.96
N GLY A 272 -11.94 2.08 3.21
CA GLY A 272 -11.95 3.54 3.37
C GLY A 272 -10.90 4.24 2.51
N ASN A 273 -10.46 5.44 2.94
CA ASN A 273 -9.59 6.34 2.17
C ASN A 273 -8.21 5.75 1.78
N HIS A 274 -7.84 4.60 2.34
CA HIS A 274 -6.55 3.95 2.07
C HIS A 274 -6.66 2.63 1.32
N ALA A 275 -7.86 2.22 0.91
CA ALA A 275 -8.08 0.95 0.23
C ALA A 275 -7.28 0.85 -1.07
N GLN A 276 -7.27 1.90 -1.89
CA GLN A 276 -6.49 1.94 -3.13
C GLN A 276 -4.99 1.74 -2.86
N ARG A 277 -4.42 2.47 -1.88
CA ARG A 277 -2.99 2.35 -1.52
C ARG A 277 -2.63 0.94 -1.05
N PHE A 278 -3.58 0.26 -0.40
CA PHE A 278 -3.40 -1.12 0.03
C PHE A 278 -3.41 -2.10 -1.16
N ALA A 279 -4.35 -1.94 -2.08
CA ALA A 279 -4.40 -2.73 -3.31
C ALA A 279 -3.13 -2.53 -4.16
N ASP A 280 -2.64 -1.29 -4.28
CA ASP A 280 -1.39 -0.97 -4.97
C ASP A 280 -0.16 -1.60 -4.27
N GLU A 281 -0.07 -1.52 -2.93
CA GLU A 281 1.01 -2.12 -2.15
C GLU A 281 1.08 -3.64 -2.37
N LEU A 282 -0.07 -4.33 -2.30
CA LEU A 282 -0.10 -5.77 -2.47
C LEU A 282 0.15 -6.20 -3.91
N SER A 283 -0.29 -5.41 -4.89
CA SER A 283 0.02 -5.63 -6.30
C SER A 283 1.52 -5.52 -6.54
N TRP A 284 2.17 -4.50 -5.98
CA TRP A 284 3.62 -4.35 -6.04
C TRP A 284 4.35 -5.55 -5.43
N ARG A 285 3.95 -5.98 -4.23
CA ARG A 285 4.57 -7.14 -3.57
C ARG A 285 4.40 -8.41 -4.37
N ASP A 286 3.25 -8.59 -5.01
CA ASP A 286 2.98 -9.75 -5.84
C ASP A 286 3.83 -9.78 -7.11
N ASP A 287 3.93 -8.64 -7.81
CA ASP A 287 4.70 -8.50 -9.04
C ASP A 287 6.19 -8.77 -8.81
N PHE A 288 6.74 -8.21 -7.73
CA PHE A 288 8.18 -8.25 -7.44
C PHE A 288 8.59 -9.40 -6.51
N ARG A 289 7.69 -10.33 -6.18
CA ARG A 289 7.94 -11.45 -5.25
C ARG A 289 9.09 -12.39 -5.65
N ARG A 290 9.51 -12.36 -6.92
CA ARG A 290 10.61 -13.18 -7.46
C ARG A 290 11.93 -12.41 -7.57
N LEU A 291 11.97 -11.17 -7.10
CA LEU A 291 13.22 -10.44 -6.87
C LEU A 291 13.72 -10.72 -5.47
N ASP A 292 15.04 -10.69 -5.30
CA ASP A 292 15.64 -10.77 -3.97
C ASP A 292 15.28 -9.54 -3.13
N ASN A 293 15.29 -9.69 -1.81
CA ASN A 293 14.85 -8.62 -0.91
C ASN A 293 15.76 -7.38 -0.95
N GLY A 294 17.04 -7.52 -1.30
CA GLY A 294 17.96 -6.40 -1.53
C GLY A 294 17.66 -5.60 -2.80
N GLN A 295 17.24 -6.24 -3.88
CA GLN A 295 16.69 -5.57 -5.06
C GLN A 295 15.43 -4.80 -4.71
N GLN A 296 14.48 -5.44 -4.00
CA GLN A 296 13.25 -4.78 -3.55
C GLN A 296 13.54 -3.58 -2.64
N PHE A 297 14.48 -3.71 -1.71
CA PHE A 297 14.96 -2.61 -0.86
C PHE A 297 15.49 -1.44 -1.69
N ARG A 298 16.39 -1.70 -2.65
CA ARG A 298 16.95 -0.67 -3.54
C ARG A 298 15.88 0.01 -4.38
N MET A 299 14.91 -0.74 -4.90
CA MET A 299 13.79 -0.18 -5.67
C MET A 299 12.96 0.80 -4.83
N ILE A 300 12.60 0.42 -3.60
CA ILE A 300 11.86 1.31 -2.70
C ILE A 300 12.71 2.52 -2.30
N MET A 301 13.97 2.33 -1.92
CA MET A 301 14.85 3.43 -1.52
C MET A 301 15.06 4.44 -2.65
N LYS A 302 15.40 3.97 -3.86
CA LYS A 302 15.57 4.82 -5.04
C LYS A 302 14.29 5.61 -5.30
N ARG A 303 13.15 4.94 -5.42
CA ARG A 303 11.89 5.61 -5.71
C ARG A 303 11.44 6.55 -4.58
N ALA A 304 11.67 6.21 -3.31
CA ALA A 304 11.37 7.09 -2.18
C ALA A 304 12.22 8.37 -2.17
N LEU A 305 13.46 8.25 -2.67
CA LEU A 305 14.37 9.36 -2.81
C LEU A 305 14.08 10.22 -4.03
N ASP A 306 13.35 9.73 -5.03
CA ASP A 306 12.94 10.52 -6.21
C ASP A 306 11.53 11.10 -6.10
N LEU A 307 10.65 10.47 -5.33
CA LEU A 307 9.25 10.88 -5.23
C LEU A 307 9.09 12.10 -4.30
N ARG A 308 8.38 13.12 -4.80
CA ARG A 308 8.03 14.33 -4.01
C ARG A 308 7.19 13.98 -2.79
N PRO A 309 7.20 14.77 -1.69
CA PRO A 309 6.34 14.55 -0.53
C PRO A 309 4.85 14.43 -0.86
N ASP A 310 4.10 13.69 -0.03
CA ASP A 310 2.65 13.53 -0.19
C ASP A 310 1.94 14.64 0.57
N ALA A 311 1.15 15.46 -0.12
CA ALA A 311 0.39 16.53 0.51
C ALA A 311 -0.59 16.00 1.58
N GLU A 312 -1.10 14.77 1.41
CA GLU A 312 -1.98 14.11 2.37
C GLU A 312 -1.23 13.72 3.66
N LEU A 313 0.02 13.26 3.53
CA LEU A 313 0.82 12.76 4.65
C LEU A 313 1.60 13.86 5.38
N VAL A 314 1.86 14.99 4.71
CA VAL A 314 2.53 16.14 5.33
C VAL A 314 1.63 16.75 6.40
N GLY A 315 2.08 16.67 7.65
CA GLY A 315 1.30 17.15 8.80
C GLY A 315 0.07 16.30 9.10
N TYR A 316 0.04 15.02 8.69
CA TYR A 316 -1.12 14.13 8.83
C TYR A 316 -1.73 14.14 10.24
N TRP A 317 -0.90 14.08 11.28
CA TRP A 317 -1.36 14.11 12.68
C TRP A 317 -1.54 15.52 13.26
N GLN A 318 -1.07 16.55 12.57
CA GLN A 318 -1.20 17.96 12.98
C GLN A 318 -2.52 18.56 12.48
N LYS A 319 -2.91 18.21 11.25
CA LYS A 319 -4.22 18.55 10.69
C LYS A 319 -5.28 17.66 11.33
N ARG A 320 -5.96 18.12 12.38
CA ARG A 320 -7.18 17.44 12.85
C ARG A 320 -8.17 17.35 11.69
N PRO A 321 -8.59 16.15 11.24
CA PRO A 321 -9.59 16.02 10.19
C PRO A 321 -10.85 16.78 10.59
N GLU A 322 -11.48 17.46 9.66
CA GLU A 322 -12.66 18.29 9.94
C GLU A 322 -13.78 17.46 10.58
N TRP A 323 -13.95 16.21 10.14
CA TRP A 323 -14.89 15.25 10.75
C TRP A 323 -14.54 14.88 12.21
N LEU A 324 -13.26 14.91 12.60
CA LEU A 324 -12.84 14.70 13.99
C LEU A 324 -13.08 15.96 14.84
N ARG A 325 -12.95 17.15 14.23
CA ARG A 325 -13.34 18.44 14.85
C ARG A 325 -14.86 18.49 15.05
N SER A 326 -15.65 17.96 14.12
CA SER A 326 -17.11 17.93 14.19
C SER A 326 -17.62 16.91 15.21
N ILE A 327 -17.00 15.72 15.31
CA ILE A 327 -17.32 14.74 16.37
C ILE A 327 -17.02 15.31 17.76
N ASN A 328 -15.87 15.97 17.94
CA ASN A 328 -15.53 16.59 19.23
C ASN A 328 -16.43 17.79 19.55
N ARG A 329 -16.86 18.57 18.55
CA ARG A 329 -17.92 19.58 18.73
C ARG A 329 -19.24 18.95 19.13
N ARG A 330 -19.68 17.88 18.47
CA ARG A 330 -20.93 17.16 18.81
C ARG A 330 -20.86 16.50 20.19
N ARG A 331 -19.71 15.93 20.58
CA ARG A 331 -19.48 15.37 21.92
C ARG A 331 -19.42 16.46 22.99
N GLY A 332 -18.77 17.58 22.71
CA GLY A 332 -18.74 18.76 23.58
C GLY A 332 -20.13 19.37 23.77
N LEU A 333 -20.89 19.55 22.69
CA LEU A 333 -22.28 19.99 22.71
C LEU A 333 -23.16 19.00 23.49
N ARG A 334 -23.04 17.68 23.24
CA ARG A 334 -23.74 16.65 24.02
C ARG A 334 -23.42 16.72 25.52
N ALA A 335 -22.15 16.86 25.88
CA ALA A 335 -21.71 16.98 27.26
C ALA A 335 -22.23 18.26 27.94
N LEU A 336 -22.29 19.38 27.20
CA LEU A 336 -22.89 20.64 27.65
C LEU A 336 -24.41 20.53 27.83
N THR A 337 -25.12 19.89 26.90
CA THR A 337 -26.56 19.61 27.04
C THR A 337 -26.86 18.63 28.17
N LEU A 338 -26.01 17.63 28.42
CA LEU A 338 -26.16 16.69 29.53
C LEU A 338 -25.86 17.35 30.89
N LYS A 339 -24.90 18.31 30.95
CA LYS A 339 -24.70 19.15 32.14
C LYS A 339 -25.90 20.06 32.42
N ARG A 340 -26.55 20.61 31.38
CA ARG A 340 -27.74 21.47 31.51
C ARG A 340 -29.02 20.72 31.89
N LYS A 341 -29.15 19.43 31.57
CA LYS A 341 -30.36 18.64 31.82
C LYS A 341 -30.36 17.86 33.15
N GLY A 342 -29.34 18.03 33.99
CA GLY A 342 -29.11 17.17 35.15
C GLY A 342 -28.66 15.78 34.71
N ARG A 343 -27.67 15.20 35.41
CA ARG A 343 -27.29 13.79 35.17
C ARG A 343 -28.47 12.90 35.60
N PRO A 344 -29.02 12.03 34.73
CA PRO A 344 -29.71 10.87 35.24
C PRO A 344 -28.66 9.98 35.93
N THR A 345 -28.92 9.59 37.17
CA THR A 345 -28.19 8.54 37.87
C THR A 345 -28.38 7.24 37.09
N ALA A 346 -27.39 6.86 36.29
CA ALA A 346 -27.36 5.53 35.70
C ALA A 346 -27.07 4.52 36.83
N PRO A 347 -27.79 3.40 36.94
CA PRO A 347 -27.44 2.35 37.87
C PRO A 347 -26.05 1.81 37.51
N ILE A 348 -25.22 1.64 38.54
CA ILE A 348 -23.89 1.02 38.44
C ILE A 348 -24.09 -0.38 37.85
N SER A 349 -23.45 -0.63 36.71
CA SER A 349 -23.41 -1.95 36.06
C SER A 349 -22.93 -3.01 37.06
N ALA A 350 -23.69 -4.10 37.20
CA ALA A 350 -23.46 -5.23 38.11
C ALA A 350 -22.19 -6.08 37.83
N TYR A 351 -21.21 -5.56 37.10
CA TYR A 351 -19.95 -6.21 36.77
C TYR A 351 -18.72 -5.57 37.45
N SER A 352 -18.94 -4.75 38.48
CA SER A 352 -17.89 -4.19 39.32
C SER A 352 -18.11 -4.50 40.81
N GLN A 353 -18.45 -5.74 41.14
CA GLN A 353 -18.21 -6.22 42.50
C GLN A 353 -16.74 -6.62 42.63
N ALA A 354 -16.08 -6.08 43.65
CA ALA A 354 -14.70 -6.40 43.98
C ALA A 354 -14.59 -7.90 44.31
N ALA A 355 -13.57 -8.55 43.77
CA ALA A 355 -13.10 -9.81 44.32
C ALA A 355 -12.62 -9.52 45.75
N THR A 356 -13.39 -9.98 46.75
CA THR A 356 -12.88 -10.11 48.12
C THR A 356 -11.89 -11.27 48.16
N ALA A 357 -10.82 -11.04 48.93
CA ALA A 357 -9.70 -11.96 49.14
C ALA A 357 -10.12 -13.32 49.72
#